data_AF-X6LB55-F1
#
_entry.id   AF-X6LB55-F1
#
_cell.length_a   1.000
_cell.length_b   1.000
_cell.length_c   1.000
_cell.angle_alpha   90.00
_cell.angle_beta   90.00
_cell.angle_gamma   90.00
#
_symmetry.space_group_name_H-M   'P 1'
#
loop_
_entity.id
_entity.type
_entity.pdbx_description
1 polymer ?
#
loop_
_entity_poly.entity_id
_entity_poly.type
_entity_poly.pdbx_seq_one_letter_code
_entity_poly.pdbx_strand_id
1 'polypeptide(L)'
;NDIKSQWSKIMNALNIPEWDTDDTNIVYSNGGLLVLDGFDEIANEINKKPGLQQWLRYCTENANYSVIITSRPNVKYSYLKNPKLFNVIGLKSQDIRKYVCTYFRNDDQRQAENLLRKLNSSPNLKLLSHTPLYLRLFCYITRQQLIKTREEEEEEEEEEEKKEIQNISLLDELNNISISKLYEKLLVCYMKWNWIKFNGTKYNPNEQEMFSIFEMEIDYLSRIAWEGLKDGQAVISCEIQERVLNIINNKYPREHISVISQWSRINSFGFLQGQESMNPINSVYFPHLTFQEWFAAYHL
;
A
#
# COMPACT_ATOMS: atom_id res chain seq x y z
N ASN A 1 -22.75 25.86 28.91
CA ASN A 1 -22.49 25.28 27.58
C ASN A 1 -22.18 23.81 27.76
N ASP A 2 -23.08 22.95 27.29
CA ASP A 2 -22.93 21.50 27.41
C ASP A 2 -21.87 21.00 26.42
N ILE A 3 -20.73 20.59 26.96
CA ILE A 3 -19.59 20.11 26.17
C ILE A 3 -19.96 18.81 25.43
N LYS A 4 -20.89 17.98 25.95
CA LYS A 4 -21.40 16.80 25.23
C LYS A 4 -22.11 17.20 23.94
N SER A 5 -22.95 18.25 24.00
CA SER A 5 -23.58 18.84 22.81
C SER A 5 -22.56 19.36 21.80
N GLN A 6 -21.44 19.94 22.24
CA GLN A 6 -20.37 20.39 21.34
C GLN A 6 -19.65 19.23 20.66
N TRP A 7 -19.36 18.15 21.39
CA TRP A 7 -18.73 16.95 20.83
C TRP A 7 -19.63 16.21 19.85
N SER A 8 -20.91 16.09 20.17
CA SER A 8 -21.88 15.51 19.25
C SER A 8 -21.97 16.32 17.94
N LYS A 9 -21.86 17.67 18.01
CA LYS A 9 -21.76 18.52 16.82
C LYS A 9 -20.46 18.30 16.02
N ILE A 10 -19.33 18.09 16.71
CA ILE A 10 -18.05 17.80 16.06
C ILE A 10 -18.11 16.44 15.36
N MET A 11 -18.57 15.38 16.02
CA MET A 11 -18.65 14.04 15.43
C MET A 11 -19.61 14.00 14.23
N ASN A 12 -20.75 14.70 14.34
CA ASN A 12 -21.65 14.89 13.21
C ASN A 12 -20.97 15.65 12.05
N ALA A 13 -20.18 16.68 12.33
CA ALA A 13 -19.44 17.42 11.30
C ALA A 13 -18.30 16.60 10.67
N LEU A 14 -17.77 15.62 11.39
CA LEU A 14 -16.76 14.67 10.91
C LEU A 14 -17.36 13.47 10.17
N ASN A 15 -18.69 13.36 10.12
CA ASN A 15 -19.42 12.30 9.42
C ASN A 15 -19.03 10.89 9.90
N ILE A 16 -18.68 10.74 11.18
CA ILE A 16 -18.37 9.43 11.78
C ILE A 16 -19.69 8.69 12.00
N PRO A 17 -19.97 7.59 11.28
CA PRO A 17 -21.20 6.82 11.49
C PRO A 17 -21.16 6.17 12.87
N GLU A 18 -22.31 6.12 13.55
CA GLU A 18 -22.49 5.31 14.77
C GLU A 18 -21.62 5.71 15.98
N TRP A 19 -21.38 7.01 16.18
CA TRP A 19 -20.75 7.49 17.41
C TRP A 19 -21.58 7.14 18.65
N ASP A 20 -21.04 6.29 19.53
CA ASP A 20 -21.66 5.97 20.82
C ASP A 20 -21.53 7.18 21.76
N THR A 21 -22.66 7.65 22.29
CA THR A 21 -22.65 8.73 23.27
C THR A 21 -21.91 8.36 24.56
N ASP A 22 -21.76 7.07 24.87
CA ASP A 22 -20.99 6.58 26.01
C ASP A 22 -19.47 6.69 25.79
N ASP A 23 -19.00 6.75 24.53
CA ASP A 23 -17.61 7.04 24.19
C ASP A 23 -17.20 8.47 24.54
N THR A 24 -18.16 9.36 24.83
CA THR A 24 -17.81 10.68 25.39
C THR A 24 -17.05 10.56 26.72
N ASN A 25 -17.19 9.46 27.47
CA ASN A 25 -16.39 9.22 28.68
C ASN A 25 -14.89 9.06 28.39
N ILE A 26 -14.50 8.56 27.20
CA ILE A 26 -13.09 8.49 26.77
C ILE A 26 -12.54 9.90 26.58
N VAL A 27 -13.35 10.80 26.03
CA VAL A 27 -13.03 12.23 25.94
C VAL A 27 -12.87 12.83 27.35
N TYR A 28 -13.61 12.41 28.36
CA TYR A 28 -13.44 12.92 29.72
C TYR A 28 -12.37 12.20 30.55
N SER A 29 -11.66 11.24 29.97
CA SER A 29 -10.61 10.51 30.68
C SER A 29 -9.41 11.42 30.98
N ASN A 30 -8.95 11.39 32.23
CA ASN A 30 -7.68 12.01 32.60
C ASN A 30 -6.53 11.09 32.17
N GLY A 31 -5.63 11.58 31.31
CA GLY A 31 -4.49 10.82 30.82
C GLY A 31 -4.74 10.03 29.53
N GLY A 32 -5.68 10.47 28.69
CA GLY A 32 -5.95 9.82 27.40
C GLY A 32 -4.78 9.95 26.43
N LEU A 33 -4.56 8.93 25.60
CA LEU A 33 -3.61 8.97 24.48
C LEU A 33 -4.38 8.99 23.16
N LEU A 34 -4.20 10.05 22.38
CA LEU A 34 -4.75 10.17 21.04
C LEU A 34 -3.64 9.95 20.01
N VAL A 35 -3.84 9.00 19.09
CA VAL A 35 -2.92 8.74 17.97
C VAL A 35 -3.63 9.09 16.67
N LEU A 36 -3.11 10.10 15.97
CA LEU A 36 -3.61 10.56 14.68
C LEU A 36 -2.62 10.14 13.60
N ASP A 37 -3.01 9.16 12.78
CA ASP A 37 -2.17 8.64 11.71
C ASP A 37 -2.48 9.35 10.38
N GLY A 38 -1.45 9.71 9.61
CA GLY A 38 -1.63 10.27 8.26
C GLY A 38 -2.14 11.71 8.21
N PHE A 39 -1.61 12.61 9.04
CA PHE A 39 -2.07 13.99 9.10
C PHE A 39 -1.98 14.77 7.78
N ASP A 40 -1.02 14.42 6.92
CA ASP A 40 -0.90 14.99 5.57
C ASP A 40 -2.12 14.77 4.67
N GLU A 41 -2.90 13.72 4.91
CA GLU A 41 -4.08 13.38 4.11
C GLU A 41 -5.25 14.33 4.36
N ILE A 42 -5.33 14.92 5.56
CA ILE A 42 -6.40 15.86 5.93
C ILE A 42 -5.93 17.32 5.98
N ALA A 43 -4.63 17.59 5.78
CA ALA A 43 -4.05 18.92 5.93
C ALA A 43 -4.74 19.98 5.07
N ASN A 44 -5.18 19.61 3.87
CA ASN A 44 -5.90 20.50 2.96
C ASN A 44 -7.37 20.73 3.39
N GLU A 45 -7.98 19.75 4.06
CA GLU A 45 -9.36 19.79 4.51
C GLU A 45 -9.55 20.58 5.81
N ILE A 46 -8.53 20.61 6.67
CA ILE A 46 -8.56 21.36 7.94
C ILE A 46 -8.88 22.84 7.72
N ASN A 47 -8.31 23.45 6.67
CA ASN A 47 -8.56 24.85 6.35
C ASN A 47 -9.97 25.09 5.79
N LYS A 48 -10.62 24.07 5.24
CA LYS A 48 -11.98 24.14 4.69
C LYS A 48 -13.05 23.83 5.74
N LYS A 49 -12.67 23.16 6.85
CA LYS A 49 -13.59 22.68 7.89
C LYS A 49 -13.23 23.27 9.26
N PRO A 50 -13.79 24.44 9.63
CA PRO A 50 -13.49 25.12 10.91
C PRO A 50 -13.72 24.25 12.14
N GLY A 51 -14.73 23.36 12.11
CA GLY A 51 -14.99 22.42 13.21
C GLY A 51 -13.85 21.43 13.45
N LEU A 52 -13.26 20.89 12.38
CA LEU A 52 -12.11 19.98 12.47
C LEU A 52 -10.87 20.71 13.02
N GLN A 53 -10.64 21.94 12.57
CA GLN A 53 -9.55 22.77 13.09
C GLN A 53 -9.72 23.06 14.59
N GLN A 54 -10.93 23.43 15.02
CA GLN A 54 -11.24 23.69 16.42
C GLN A 54 -11.07 22.43 17.28
N TRP A 55 -11.48 21.27 16.75
CA TRP A 55 -11.32 19.99 17.41
C TRP A 55 -9.85 19.62 17.61
N LEU A 56 -9.03 19.67 16.55
CA LEU A 56 -7.59 19.41 16.64
C LEU A 56 -6.90 20.33 17.65
N ARG A 57 -7.28 21.62 17.65
CA ARG A 57 -6.76 22.59 18.61
C ARG A 57 -7.17 22.22 20.05
N TYR A 58 -8.42 21.85 20.28
CA TYR A 58 -8.88 21.40 21.59
C TYR A 58 -8.08 20.18 22.08
N CYS A 59 -7.91 19.16 21.23
CA CYS A 59 -7.15 17.96 21.59
C CYS A 59 -5.68 18.25 21.93
N THR A 60 -5.05 19.19 21.22
CA THR A 60 -3.62 19.46 21.36
C THR A 60 -3.28 20.52 22.42
N GLU A 61 -4.23 21.37 22.79
CA GLU A 61 -4.08 22.34 23.88
C GLU A 61 -4.52 21.78 25.25
N ASN A 62 -5.32 20.72 25.27
CA ASN A 62 -5.84 20.13 26.51
C ASN A 62 -4.79 19.27 27.21
N ALA A 63 -4.42 19.65 28.44
CA ALA A 63 -3.42 18.97 29.26
C ALA A 63 -3.82 17.54 29.69
N ASN A 64 -5.09 17.16 29.53
CA ASN A 64 -5.57 15.82 29.89
C ASN A 64 -5.20 14.75 28.84
N TYR A 65 -4.75 15.16 27.64
CA TYR A 65 -4.35 14.21 26.60
C TYR A 65 -2.87 14.31 26.27
N SER A 66 -2.30 13.15 25.94
CA SER A 66 -1.11 13.06 25.11
C SER A 66 -1.55 12.84 23.66
N VAL A 67 -1.02 13.62 22.72
CA VAL A 67 -1.36 13.48 21.30
C VAL A 67 -0.09 13.12 20.53
N ILE A 68 -0.16 12.02 19.77
CA ILE A 68 0.85 11.62 18.80
C ILE A 68 0.24 11.80 17.41
N ILE A 69 0.96 12.52 16.54
CA ILE A 69 0.52 12.79 15.17
C ILE A 69 1.62 12.30 14.24
N THR A 70 1.28 11.47 13.25
CA THR A 70 2.18 11.09 12.16
C THR A 70 1.86 11.93 10.93
N SER A 71 2.88 12.27 10.15
CA SER A 71 2.74 13.10 8.95
C SER A 71 3.96 12.93 8.06
N ARG A 72 3.78 13.13 6.75
CA ARG A 72 4.91 13.39 5.86
C ARG A 72 5.59 14.74 6.17
N PRO A 73 6.90 14.91 5.88
CA PRO A 73 7.70 16.07 6.33
C PRO A 73 7.24 17.45 5.83
N ASN A 74 6.43 17.52 4.77
CA ASN A 74 6.10 18.78 4.09
C ASN A 74 4.79 19.43 4.56
N VAL A 75 4.13 18.86 5.58
CA VAL A 75 2.89 19.44 6.08
C VAL A 75 3.17 20.63 6.98
N LYS A 76 2.44 21.72 6.72
CA LYS A 76 2.43 22.88 7.61
C LYS A 76 1.59 22.56 8.84
N TYR A 77 2.13 22.80 10.03
CA TYR A 77 1.45 22.55 11.31
C TYR A 77 1.28 23.83 12.12
N SER A 78 1.03 24.97 11.46
CA SER A 78 0.94 26.30 12.11
C SER A 78 -0.12 26.40 13.21
N TYR A 79 -1.08 25.49 13.22
CA TYR A 79 -2.15 25.35 14.23
C TYR A 79 -1.74 24.52 15.45
N LEU A 80 -0.63 23.79 15.42
CA LEU A 80 -0.13 23.03 16.56
C LEU A 80 0.76 23.93 17.43
N LYS A 81 0.43 24.03 18.71
CA LYS A 81 1.19 24.84 19.66
C LYS A 81 2.38 24.04 20.21
N ASN A 82 3.60 24.47 19.88
CA ASN A 82 4.86 23.91 20.40
C ASN A 82 4.98 22.36 20.31
N PRO A 83 4.75 21.73 19.14
CA PRO A 83 4.87 20.28 19.03
C PRO A 83 6.32 19.82 19.24
N LYS A 84 6.50 18.68 19.92
CA LYS A 84 7.77 17.96 19.91
C LYS A 84 7.87 17.17 18.61
N LEU A 85 8.90 17.45 17.82
CA LEU A 85 9.09 16.83 16.52
C LEU A 85 10.03 15.63 16.64
N PHE A 86 9.60 14.49 16.10
CA PHE A 86 10.39 13.28 16.00
C PHE A 86 10.47 12.87 14.53
N ASN A 87 11.67 12.56 14.06
CA ASN A 87 11.89 12.12 12.69
C ASN A 87 12.07 10.60 12.67
N VAL A 88 11.27 9.91 11.86
CA VAL A 88 11.46 8.49 11.56
C VAL A 88 12.50 8.37 10.45
N ILE A 89 13.72 8.01 10.82
CA ILE A 89 14.88 7.97 9.91
C ILE A 89 15.09 6.62 9.21
N GLY A 90 14.20 5.65 9.44
CA GLY A 90 14.29 4.30 8.88
C GLY A 90 15.06 3.29 9.75
N LEU A 91 15.32 2.13 9.18
CA LEU A 91 15.95 0.98 9.83
C LEU A 91 17.47 1.13 9.88
N LYS A 92 18.12 0.63 10.94
CA LYS A 92 19.57 0.47 10.95
C LYS A 92 19.96 -0.87 10.32
N SER A 93 21.23 -1.03 9.95
CA SER A 93 21.74 -2.27 9.32
C SER A 93 21.46 -3.53 10.16
N GLN A 94 21.53 -3.43 11.48
CA GLN A 94 21.19 -4.52 12.39
C GLN A 94 19.69 -4.88 12.35
N ASP A 95 18.83 -3.86 12.21
CA ASP A 95 17.38 -4.03 12.16
C ASP A 95 16.98 -4.62 10.81
N ILE A 96 17.63 -4.21 9.72
CA ILE A 96 17.48 -4.80 8.39
C ILE A 96 17.81 -6.30 8.43
N ARG A 97 18.97 -6.66 8.99
CA ARG A 97 19.35 -8.08 9.15
C ARG A 97 18.31 -8.84 9.96
N LYS A 98 17.90 -8.31 11.11
CA LYS A 98 16.87 -8.92 11.96
C LYS A 98 15.54 -9.09 11.23
N TYR A 99 15.13 -8.09 10.47
CA TYR A 99 13.89 -8.10 9.69
C TYR A 99 13.94 -9.19 8.62
N VAL A 100 14.99 -9.23 7.81
CA VAL A 100 15.16 -10.22 6.74
C VAL A 100 15.17 -11.64 7.31
N CYS A 101 16.01 -11.92 8.31
CA CYS A 101 16.04 -13.24 8.94
C CYS A 101 14.70 -13.62 9.60
N THR A 102 13.95 -12.64 10.11
CA THR A 102 12.61 -12.88 10.67
C THR A 102 11.57 -13.16 9.59
N TYR A 103 11.68 -12.53 8.42
CA TYR A 103 10.76 -12.72 7.30
C TYR A 103 10.89 -14.12 6.67
N PHE A 104 12.12 -14.64 6.57
CA PHE A 104 12.48 -15.92 5.98
C PHE A 104 12.69 -17.03 7.02
N ARG A 105 11.96 -17.02 8.15
CA ARG A 105 12.02 -18.11 9.15
C ARG A 105 11.76 -19.49 8.48
N ASN A 106 12.37 -20.57 9.01
CA ASN A 106 12.40 -21.96 8.51
C ASN A 106 13.43 -22.22 7.39
N ASP A 107 13.18 -23.18 6.49
CA ASP A 107 14.11 -23.68 5.43
C ASP A 107 14.54 -22.63 4.38
N ASP A 108 14.09 -21.38 4.51
CA ASP A 108 14.41 -20.27 3.61
C ASP A 108 15.62 -19.44 4.11
N GLN A 109 16.38 -19.91 5.11
CA GLN A 109 17.52 -19.17 5.69
C GLN A 109 18.59 -18.81 4.64
N ARG A 110 18.86 -19.70 3.67
CA ARG A 110 19.77 -19.43 2.54
C ARG A 110 19.31 -18.21 1.73
N GLN A 111 18.00 -17.98 1.63
CA GLN A 111 17.43 -16.83 0.91
C GLN A 111 17.60 -15.53 1.68
N ALA A 112 17.47 -15.57 3.02
CA ALA A 112 17.79 -14.44 3.86
C ALA A 112 19.24 -13.99 3.63
N GLU A 113 20.18 -14.94 3.59
CA GLU A 113 21.60 -14.67 3.38
C GLU A 113 21.90 -14.14 1.97
N ASN A 114 21.27 -14.73 0.94
CA ASN A 114 21.39 -14.26 -0.43
C ASN A 114 20.89 -12.82 -0.59
N LEU A 115 19.70 -12.52 -0.06
CA LEU A 115 19.15 -11.16 -0.10
C LEU A 115 20.07 -10.20 0.68
N LEU A 116 20.53 -10.56 1.87
CA LEU A 116 21.44 -9.70 2.65
C LEU A 116 22.77 -9.45 1.94
N ARG A 117 23.36 -10.47 1.32
CA ARG A 117 24.57 -10.33 0.49
C ARG A 117 24.31 -9.36 -0.66
N LYS A 118 23.14 -9.46 -1.30
CA LYS A 118 22.74 -8.61 -2.41
C LYS A 118 22.49 -7.16 -2.02
N LEU A 119 21.75 -6.93 -0.94
CA LEU A 119 21.51 -5.60 -0.39
C LEU A 119 22.84 -4.91 -0.04
N ASN A 120 23.85 -5.66 0.41
CA ASN A 120 25.16 -5.10 0.75
C ASN A 120 26.07 -4.86 -0.47
N SER A 121 25.90 -5.60 -1.57
CA SER A 121 26.73 -5.44 -2.78
C SER A 121 26.27 -4.31 -3.69
N SER A 122 25.02 -3.85 -3.57
CA SER A 122 24.47 -2.73 -4.35
C SER A 122 24.21 -1.49 -3.47
N PRO A 123 24.89 -0.34 -3.71
CA PRO A 123 24.67 0.89 -2.94
C PRO A 123 23.22 1.38 -2.96
N ASN A 124 22.53 1.26 -4.10
CA ASN A 124 21.14 1.69 -4.25
C ASN A 124 20.18 0.79 -3.44
N LEU A 125 20.33 -0.53 -3.55
CA LEU A 125 19.50 -1.46 -2.77
C LEU A 125 19.76 -1.31 -1.28
N LYS A 126 21.04 -1.12 -0.89
CA LYS A 126 21.42 -0.82 0.49
C LYS A 126 20.69 0.41 1.00
N LEU A 127 20.74 1.52 0.26
CA LEU A 127 20.07 2.76 0.63
C LEU A 127 18.56 2.58 0.76
N LEU A 128 17.91 1.96 -0.23
CA LEU A 128 16.46 1.73 -0.21
C LEU A 128 16.03 0.81 0.93
N SER A 129 16.84 -0.18 1.29
CA SER A 129 16.55 -1.14 2.37
C SER A 129 16.43 -0.51 3.76
N HIS A 130 16.93 0.72 3.94
CA HIS A 130 16.69 1.49 5.16
C HIS A 130 15.22 1.92 5.31
N THR A 131 14.45 1.93 4.22
CA THR A 131 13.00 2.18 4.27
C THR A 131 12.26 0.85 4.47
N PRO A 132 11.48 0.67 5.55
CA PRO A 132 10.79 -0.59 5.84
C PRO A 132 9.93 -1.13 4.69
N LEU A 133 9.25 -0.24 3.95
CA LEU A 133 8.44 -0.60 2.80
C LEU A 133 9.28 -1.29 1.72
N TYR A 134 10.36 -0.64 1.25
CA TYR A 134 11.22 -1.22 0.21
C TYR A 134 11.88 -2.52 0.67
N LEU A 135 12.31 -2.60 1.94
CA LEU A 135 12.83 -3.85 2.49
C LEU A 135 11.80 -4.98 2.42
N ARG A 136 10.54 -4.71 2.80
CA ARG A 136 9.44 -5.67 2.67
C ARG A 136 9.23 -6.08 1.21
N LEU A 137 9.29 -5.15 0.27
CA LEU A 137 9.14 -5.44 -1.16
C LEU A 137 10.28 -6.32 -1.67
N PHE A 138 11.53 -6.05 -1.28
CA PHE A 138 12.66 -6.91 -1.63
C PHE A 138 12.48 -8.33 -1.08
N CYS A 139 12.09 -8.46 0.20
CA CYS A 139 11.79 -9.77 0.79
C CYS A 139 10.67 -10.50 0.03
N TYR A 140 9.62 -9.80 -0.38
CA TYR A 140 8.53 -10.37 -1.16
C TYR A 140 9.00 -10.85 -2.53
N ILE A 141 9.71 -10.01 -3.29
CA ILE A 141 10.20 -10.33 -4.64
C ILE A 141 11.13 -11.54 -4.58
N THR A 142 12.08 -11.58 -3.64
CA THR A 142 12.99 -12.72 -3.48
C THR A 142 12.22 -14.02 -3.16
N ARG A 143 11.17 -13.96 -2.34
CA ARG A 143 10.32 -15.14 -2.08
C ARG A 143 9.55 -15.58 -3.33
N GLN A 144 9.05 -14.66 -4.15
CA GLN A 144 8.32 -15.03 -5.38
C GLN A 144 9.23 -15.66 -6.43
N GLN A 145 10.48 -15.23 -6.53
CA GLN A 145 11.47 -15.84 -7.42
C GLN A 145 11.74 -17.31 -7.05
N LEU A 146 11.75 -17.64 -5.76
CA LEU A 146 11.91 -19.02 -5.28
C LEU A 146 10.79 -19.96 -5.70
N ILE A 147 9.53 -19.50 -5.67
CA ILE A 147 8.37 -20.32 -6.03
C ILE A 147 8.49 -20.75 -7.49
N LYS A 148 8.90 -19.84 -8.39
CA LYS A 148 9.15 -20.18 -9.78
C LYS A 148 10.19 -21.26 -9.96
N THR A 149 11.34 -21.14 -9.28
CA THR A 149 12.42 -22.13 -9.41
C THR A 149 11.96 -23.50 -8.91
N ARG A 150 11.20 -23.58 -7.81
CA ARG A 150 10.68 -24.86 -7.30
C ARG A 150 9.61 -25.50 -8.20
N GLU A 151 8.77 -24.71 -8.85
CA GLU A 151 7.76 -25.22 -9.80
C GLU A 151 8.37 -25.69 -11.13
N GLU A 152 9.47 -25.07 -11.57
CA GLU A 152 10.26 -25.51 -12.73
C GLU A 152 11.12 -26.76 -12.39
N GLU A 153 11.43 -26.98 -11.11
CA GLU A 153 12.23 -28.12 -10.60
C GLU A 153 11.46 -29.45 -10.46
N GLU A 154 10.12 -29.46 -10.51
CA GLU A 154 9.34 -30.73 -10.49
C GLU A 154 9.43 -31.50 -11.83
N GLU A 155 10.06 -30.93 -12.87
CA GLU A 155 10.22 -31.55 -14.19
C GLU A 155 11.66 -31.98 -14.54
N GLU A 156 12.71 -31.56 -13.80
CA GLU A 156 14.11 -31.96 -14.08
C GLU A 156 14.94 -32.18 -12.79
N GLU A 157 15.29 -33.44 -12.51
CA GLU A 157 16.28 -33.80 -11.49
C GLU A 157 17.70 -33.48 -11.99
N GLU A 158 18.24 -32.28 -11.74
CA GLU A 158 19.70 -32.05 -11.84
C GLU A 158 20.23 -30.82 -11.05
N GLU A 159 21.18 -31.12 -10.16
CA GLU A 159 22.29 -30.29 -9.60
C GLU A 159 22.04 -28.98 -8.84
N GLU A 160 22.41 -28.98 -7.54
CA GLU A 160 22.44 -27.82 -6.62
C GLU A 160 23.28 -26.62 -7.10
N GLU A 161 24.25 -26.85 -8.00
CA GLU A 161 25.19 -25.83 -8.48
C GLU A 161 24.55 -24.93 -9.57
N LYS A 162 23.69 -25.49 -10.44
CA LYS A 162 22.85 -24.72 -11.39
C LYS A 162 21.84 -23.84 -10.63
N LYS A 163 21.30 -24.34 -9.51
CA LYS A 163 20.36 -23.60 -8.62
C LYS A 163 20.96 -22.34 -8.00
N GLU A 164 22.27 -22.35 -7.72
CA GLU A 164 22.96 -21.17 -7.16
C GLU A 164 23.16 -20.08 -8.23
N ILE A 165 23.53 -20.47 -9.45
CA ILE A 165 23.80 -19.55 -10.56
C ILE A 165 22.51 -18.82 -11.01
N GLN A 166 21.38 -19.53 -11.08
CA GLN A 166 20.11 -18.98 -11.56
C GLN A 166 19.47 -18.01 -10.54
N ASN A 167 19.54 -18.33 -9.24
CA ASN A 167 19.09 -17.44 -8.17
C ASN A 167 19.94 -16.15 -8.08
N ILE A 168 21.25 -16.25 -8.33
CA ILE A 168 22.14 -15.08 -8.38
C ILE A 168 21.79 -14.18 -9.58
N SER A 169 21.52 -14.76 -10.76
CA SER A 169 21.16 -14.02 -11.97
C SER A 169 19.84 -13.25 -11.86
N LEU A 170 18.84 -13.77 -11.14
CA LEU A 170 17.53 -13.12 -10.96
C LEU A 170 17.56 -11.99 -9.94
N LEU A 171 18.41 -12.11 -8.91
CA LEU A 171 18.70 -11.02 -7.98
C LEU A 171 19.55 -9.95 -8.66
N ASP A 172 20.37 -10.30 -9.68
CA ASP A 172 21.12 -9.34 -10.48
C ASP A 172 20.24 -8.36 -11.26
N GLU A 173 19.00 -8.73 -11.62
CA GLU A 173 18.02 -7.79 -12.21
C GLU A 173 17.63 -6.64 -11.26
N LEU A 174 17.84 -6.81 -9.95
CA LEU A 174 17.63 -5.74 -8.97
C LEU A 174 18.80 -4.76 -8.90
N ASN A 175 19.97 -5.10 -9.48
CA ASN A 175 21.08 -4.16 -9.55
C ASN A 175 20.67 -2.96 -10.42
N ASN A 176 20.79 -1.75 -9.86
CA ASN A 176 20.49 -0.49 -10.55
C ASN A 176 19.01 -0.33 -10.96
N ILE A 177 18.10 -1.10 -10.39
CA ILE A 177 16.67 -0.91 -10.62
C ILE A 177 16.22 0.45 -10.09
N SER A 178 15.48 1.21 -10.90
CA SER A 178 14.81 2.43 -10.41
C SER A 178 13.65 2.05 -9.49
N ILE A 179 13.21 2.98 -8.64
CA ILE A 179 12.01 2.77 -7.82
C ILE A 179 10.79 2.48 -8.72
N SER A 180 10.64 3.19 -9.83
CA SER A 180 9.55 2.95 -10.78
C SER A 180 9.56 1.52 -11.34
N LYS A 181 10.75 1.01 -11.70
CA LYS A 181 10.90 -0.35 -12.23
C LYS A 181 10.72 -1.41 -11.15
N LEU A 182 11.02 -1.09 -9.88
CA LEU A 182 10.74 -1.97 -8.74
C LEU A 182 9.23 -2.20 -8.57
N TYR A 183 8.41 -1.13 -8.63
CA TYR A 183 6.96 -1.25 -8.58
C TYR A 183 6.41 -2.00 -9.80
N GLU A 184 6.99 -1.78 -10.99
CA GLU A 184 6.61 -2.53 -12.19
C GLU A 184 6.89 -4.04 -12.03
N LYS A 185 8.07 -4.42 -11.53
CA LYS A 185 8.41 -5.82 -11.24
C LYS A 185 7.48 -6.44 -10.21
N LEU A 186 7.09 -5.67 -9.19
CA LEU A 186 6.11 -6.09 -8.20
C LEU A 186 4.74 -6.34 -8.84
N LEU A 187 4.26 -5.43 -9.69
CA LEU A 187 3.02 -5.61 -10.43
C LEU A 187 3.07 -6.90 -11.28
N VAL A 188 4.19 -7.15 -11.96
CA VAL A 188 4.40 -8.39 -12.72
C VAL A 188 4.34 -9.63 -11.83
N CYS A 189 4.89 -9.60 -10.62
CA CYS A 189 4.75 -10.72 -9.66
C CYS A 189 3.28 -10.98 -9.29
N TYR A 190 2.50 -9.92 -9.03
CA TYR A 190 1.07 -10.06 -8.72
C TYR A 190 0.25 -10.57 -9.90
N MET A 191 0.55 -10.12 -11.13
CA MET A 191 -0.08 -10.62 -12.35
C MET A 191 0.21 -12.11 -12.54
N LYS A 192 1.46 -12.53 -12.39
CA LYS A 192 1.88 -13.93 -12.48
C LYS A 192 1.19 -14.80 -11.42
N TRP A 193 1.14 -14.34 -10.18
CA TRP A 193 0.44 -15.06 -9.11
C TRP A 193 -1.06 -15.22 -9.40
N ASN A 194 -1.72 -14.15 -9.85
CA ASN A 194 -3.12 -14.20 -10.24
C ASN A 194 -3.36 -15.15 -11.41
N TRP A 195 -2.49 -15.12 -12.42
CA TRP A 195 -2.55 -16.04 -13.56
C TRP A 195 -2.47 -17.49 -13.09
N ILE A 196 -1.46 -17.85 -12.31
CA ILE A 196 -1.27 -19.22 -11.79
C ILE A 196 -2.48 -19.66 -10.97
N LYS A 197 -3.04 -18.77 -10.14
CA LYS A 197 -4.22 -19.07 -9.31
C LYS A 197 -5.46 -19.46 -10.13
N PHE A 198 -5.68 -18.84 -11.29
CA PHE A 198 -6.89 -19.08 -12.11
C PHE A 198 -6.66 -20.07 -13.25
N ASN A 199 -5.45 -20.15 -13.79
CA ASN A 199 -5.13 -20.90 -15.00
C ASN A 199 -4.17 -22.08 -14.76
N GLY A 200 -3.62 -22.20 -13.56
CA GLY A 200 -2.57 -23.17 -13.23
C GLY A 200 -1.21 -22.79 -13.85
N THR A 201 -0.28 -23.76 -13.86
CA THR A 201 1.12 -23.56 -14.28
C THR A 201 1.41 -23.97 -15.74
N LYS A 202 0.42 -24.54 -16.45
CA LYS A 202 0.62 -25.14 -17.79
C LYS A 202 1.07 -24.17 -18.89
N TYR A 203 0.72 -22.89 -18.75
CA TYR A 203 1.16 -21.83 -19.66
C TYR A 203 1.66 -20.67 -18.81
N ASN A 204 2.89 -20.21 -19.10
CA ASN A 204 3.57 -19.15 -18.37
C ASN A 204 3.78 -17.96 -19.32
N PRO A 205 2.82 -17.02 -19.38
CA PRO A 205 2.94 -15.84 -20.22
C PRO A 205 4.20 -15.02 -19.85
N ASN A 206 4.86 -14.48 -20.87
CA ASN A 206 5.98 -13.57 -20.67
C ASN A 206 5.49 -12.22 -20.09
N GLU A 207 6.42 -11.33 -19.71
CA GLU A 207 6.04 -10.06 -19.07
C GLU A 207 5.14 -9.18 -19.96
N GLN A 208 5.41 -9.09 -21.27
CA GLN A 208 4.61 -8.29 -22.21
C GLN A 208 3.21 -8.87 -22.42
N GLU A 209 3.12 -10.20 -22.51
CA GLU A 209 1.84 -10.91 -22.56
C GLU A 209 1.03 -10.69 -21.29
N MET A 210 1.66 -10.68 -20.11
CA MET A 210 0.97 -10.38 -18.85
C MET A 210 0.34 -8.99 -18.85
N PHE A 211 1.07 -7.96 -19.30
CA PHE A 211 0.50 -6.60 -19.41
C PHE A 211 -0.68 -6.55 -20.38
N SER A 212 -0.67 -7.36 -21.43
CA SER A 212 -1.79 -7.45 -22.39
C SER A 212 -3.00 -8.19 -21.79
N ILE A 213 -2.76 -9.29 -21.08
CA ILE A 213 -3.80 -10.11 -20.42
C ILE A 213 -4.52 -9.34 -19.30
N PHE A 214 -3.81 -8.44 -18.63
CA PHE A 214 -4.30 -7.65 -17.50
C PHE A 214 -4.44 -6.16 -17.83
N GLU A 215 -4.50 -5.81 -19.12
CA GLU A 215 -4.53 -4.42 -19.58
C GLU A 215 -5.66 -3.61 -18.92
N MET A 216 -6.86 -4.19 -18.86
CA MET A 216 -8.04 -3.55 -18.27
C MET A 216 -7.88 -3.33 -16.76
N GLU A 217 -7.38 -4.33 -16.02
CA GLU A 217 -7.15 -4.21 -14.58
C GLU A 217 -6.14 -3.09 -14.28
N ILE A 218 -5.08 -2.99 -15.09
CA ILE A 218 -4.06 -1.96 -14.96
C ILE A 218 -4.62 -0.59 -15.35
N ASP A 219 -5.44 -0.49 -16.40
CA ASP A 219 -6.09 0.76 -16.79
C ASP A 219 -7.06 1.24 -15.69
N TYR A 220 -7.81 0.32 -15.06
CA TYR A 220 -8.66 0.66 -13.92
C TYR A 220 -7.83 1.17 -12.72
N LEU A 221 -6.82 0.40 -12.29
CA LEU A 221 -5.99 0.75 -11.13
C LEU A 221 -5.23 2.07 -11.33
N SER A 222 -4.71 2.30 -12.53
CA SER A 222 -4.00 3.55 -12.87
C SER A 222 -4.93 4.76 -12.92
N ARG A 223 -6.12 4.63 -13.54
CA ARG A 223 -7.13 5.70 -13.59
C ARG A 223 -7.69 6.05 -12.22
N ILE A 224 -8.05 5.06 -11.42
CA ILE A 224 -8.62 5.32 -10.09
C ILE A 224 -7.57 5.98 -9.18
N ALA A 225 -6.31 5.55 -9.27
CA ALA A 225 -5.22 6.18 -8.55
C ALA A 225 -5.06 7.65 -8.94
N TRP A 226 -5.05 7.94 -10.24
CA TRP A 226 -4.93 9.29 -10.78
C TRP A 226 -6.10 10.19 -10.35
N GLU A 227 -7.34 9.75 -10.53
CA GLU A 227 -8.53 10.52 -10.15
C GLU A 227 -8.59 10.75 -8.63
N GLY A 228 -8.24 9.74 -7.83
CA GLY A 228 -8.11 9.88 -6.38
C GLY A 228 -7.08 10.95 -5.99
N LEU A 229 -5.87 10.92 -6.55
CA LEU A 229 -4.84 11.91 -6.24
C LEU A 229 -5.21 13.32 -6.70
N LYS A 230 -5.82 13.44 -7.88
CA LYS A 230 -6.30 14.70 -8.43
C LYS A 230 -7.31 15.38 -7.50
N ASP A 231 -8.17 14.58 -6.86
CA ASP A 231 -9.16 15.07 -5.88
C ASP A 231 -8.62 15.09 -4.43
N GLY A 232 -7.34 14.73 -4.23
CA GLY A 232 -6.68 14.72 -2.92
C GLY A 232 -7.17 13.61 -1.98
N GLN A 233 -7.70 12.52 -2.53
CA GLN A 233 -8.27 11.39 -1.80
C GLN A 233 -7.31 10.19 -1.74
N ALA A 234 -6.79 9.90 -0.55
CA ALA A 234 -6.11 8.63 -0.26
C ALA A 234 -7.13 7.48 -0.08
N VAL A 235 -8.27 7.79 0.55
CA VAL A 235 -9.47 6.96 0.57
C VAL A 235 -10.43 7.48 -0.49
N ILE A 236 -10.56 6.72 -1.57
CA ILE A 236 -11.24 7.07 -2.81
C ILE A 236 -12.73 6.77 -2.69
N SER A 237 -13.55 7.78 -2.92
CA SER A 237 -15.00 7.71 -2.77
C SER A 237 -15.69 6.83 -3.82
N CYS A 238 -16.93 6.43 -3.53
CA CYS A 238 -17.75 5.66 -4.45
C CYS A 238 -18.05 6.43 -5.74
N GLU A 239 -18.22 7.76 -5.69
CA GLU A 239 -18.51 8.56 -6.88
C GLU A 239 -17.34 8.54 -7.88
N ILE A 240 -16.10 8.59 -7.38
CA ILE A 240 -14.91 8.47 -8.23
C ILE A 240 -14.85 7.06 -8.84
N GLN A 241 -15.10 6.03 -8.02
CA GLN A 241 -15.14 4.65 -8.49
C GLN A 241 -16.18 4.44 -9.60
N GLU A 242 -17.42 4.91 -9.42
CA GLU A 242 -18.48 4.81 -10.43
C GLU A 242 -18.09 5.49 -11.74
N ARG A 243 -17.52 6.70 -11.65
CA ARG A 243 -17.04 7.44 -12.83
C ARG A 243 -15.97 6.67 -13.58
N VAL A 244 -14.98 6.13 -12.87
CA VAL A 244 -13.89 5.35 -13.48
C VAL A 244 -14.41 4.03 -14.06
N LEU A 245 -15.30 3.33 -13.34
CA LEU A 245 -15.92 2.09 -13.82
C LEU A 245 -16.72 2.32 -15.11
N ASN A 246 -17.47 3.41 -15.21
CA ASN A 246 -18.20 3.74 -16.43
C ASN A 246 -17.26 3.94 -17.62
N ILE A 247 -16.10 4.59 -17.42
CA ILE A 247 -15.07 4.74 -18.46
C ILE A 247 -14.51 3.38 -18.87
N ILE A 248 -14.15 2.54 -17.89
CA ILE A 248 -13.58 1.21 -18.13
C ILE A 248 -14.58 0.30 -18.84
N ASN A 249 -15.84 0.27 -18.41
CA ASN A 249 -16.89 -0.53 -19.04
C ASN A 249 -17.14 -0.13 -20.50
N ASN A 250 -17.04 1.16 -20.82
CA ASN A 250 -17.17 1.64 -22.20
C ASN A 250 -15.97 1.27 -23.07
N LYS A 251 -14.76 1.28 -22.49
CA LYS A 251 -13.52 0.95 -23.22
C LYS A 251 -13.31 -0.56 -23.38
N TYR A 252 -13.69 -1.35 -22.39
CA TYR A 252 -13.54 -2.80 -22.33
C TYR A 252 -14.91 -3.47 -22.08
N PRO A 253 -15.81 -3.44 -23.07
CA PRO A 253 -17.14 -4.05 -22.93
C PRO A 253 -17.00 -5.55 -22.67
N ARG A 254 -17.79 -6.08 -21.74
CA ARG A 254 -17.78 -7.54 -21.49
C ARG A 254 -18.34 -8.26 -22.71
N GLU A 255 -17.56 -9.21 -23.22
CA GLU A 255 -18.01 -10.09 -24.30
C GLU A 255 -18.97 -11.18 -23.80
N HIS A 256 -18.79 -11.69 -22.56
CA HIS A 256 -19.62 -12.78 -22.03
C HIS A 256 -19.71 -12.79 -20.49
N ILE A 257 -20.86 -13.23 -19.94
CA ILE A 257 -21.11 -13.27 -18.49
C ILE A 257 -20.32 -14.37 -17.75
N SER A 258 -19.85 -15.39 -18.48
CA SER A 258 -19.02 -16.47 -17.94
C SER A 258 -17.55 -16.10 -17.75
N VAL A 259 -17.12 -14.95 -18.28
CA VAL A 259 -15.79 -14.42 -17.99
C VAL A 259 -15.79 -13.99 -16.54
N ILE A 260 -14.79 -14.45 -15.78
CA ILE A 260 -14.60 -14.08 -14.38
C ILE A 260 -14.84 -12.58 -14.25
N SER A 261 -15.65 -12.25 -13.26
CA SER A 261 -16.06 -10.88 -12.99
C SER A 261 -14.80 -9.99 -12.97
N GLN A 262 -14.74 -8.97 -13.84
CA GLN A 262 -13.57 -8.09 -13.98
C GLN A 262 -13.13 -7.52 -12.62
N TRP A 263 -14.09 -7.30 -11.73
CA TRP A 263 -13.87 -6.90 -10.34
C TRP A 263 -13.23 -7.99 -9.49
N SER A 264 -13.63 -9.26 -9.60
CA SER A 264 -12.94 -10.33 -8.87
C SER A 264 -11.46 -10.43 -9.25
N ARG A 265 -11.07 -10.05 -10.47
CA ARG A 265 -9.65 -9.95 -10.87
C ARG A 265 -8.97 -8.73 -10.26
N ILE A 266 -9.58 -7.55 -10.28
CA ILE A 266 -8.98 -6.35 -9.67
C ILE A 266 -8.83 -6.54 -8.14
N ASN A 267 -9.83 -7.11 -7.47
CA ASN A 267 -9.74 -7.40 -6.03
C ASN A 267 -8.67 -8.47 -5.73
N SER A 268 -8.49 -9.46 -6.61
CA SER A 268 -7.48 -10.49 -6.41
C SER A 268 -6.04 -9.98 -6.64
N PHE A 269 -5.85 -8.80 -7.24
CA PHE A 269 -4.54 -8.14 -7.29
C PHE A 269 -4.09 -7.63 -5.93
N GLY A 270 -5.02 -7.31 -5.02
CA GLY A 270 -4.70 -6.83 -3.66
C GLY A 270 -4.10 -5.42 -3.60
N PHE A 271 -3.98 -4.71 -4.73
CA PHE A 271 -3.54 -3.30 -4.77
C PHE A 271 -4.63 -2.31 -4.43
N LEU A 272 -5.89 -2.75 -4.34
CA LEU A 272 -7.03 -1.91 -3.98
C LEU A 272 -7.85 -2.66 -2.91
N GLN A 273 -8.13 -1.99 -1.80
CA GLN A 273 -8.81 -2.54 -0.62
C GLN A 273 -10.07 -1.72 -0.30
N GLY A 274 -10.96 -2.26 0.52
CA GLY A 274 -12.15 -1.55 1.03
C GLY A 274 -13.46 -1.93 0.34
N GLN A 275 -13.42 -2.61 -0.82
CA GLN A 275 -14.63 -3.03 -1.54
C GLN A 275 -14.66 -4.53 -1.81
N GLU A 276 -15.63 -5.21 -1.20
CA GLU A 276 -15.86 -6.65 -1.38
C GLU A 276 -16.88 -6.96 -2.49
N SER A 277 -17.62 -5.95 -2.95
CA SER A 277 -18.74 -6.10 -3.88
C SER A 277 -18.47 -5.46 -5.24
N MET A 278 -19.24 -5.87 -6.26
CA MET A 278 -19.13 -5.30 -7.60
C MET A 278 -19.57 -3.83 -7.70
N ASN A 279 -20.51 -3.44 -6.85
CA ASN A 279 -21.06 -2.09 -6.87
C ASN A 279 -20.24 -1.21 -5.92
N PRO A 280 -19.90 0.03 -6.32
CA PRO A 280 -19.27 1.03 -5.46
C PRO A 280 -20.16 1.41 -4.28
N ILE A 281 -20.18 0.57 -3.26
CA ILE A 281 -20.92 0.82 -2.02
C ILE A 281 -19.97 1.41 -0.98
N ASN A 282 -18.70 0.99 -1.01
CA ASN A 282 -17.69 1.39 -0.04
C ASN A 282 -16.56 2.16 -0.72
N SER A 283 -15.94 3.08 0.03
CA SER A 283 -14.70 3.71 -0.40
C SER A 283 -13.57 2.70 -0.52
N VAL A 284 -12.65 2.94 -1.43
CA VAL A 284 -11.48 2.08 -1.65
C VAL A 284 -10.18 2.82 -1.40
N TYR A 285 -9.11 2.09 -1.10
CA TYR A 285 -7.79 2.69 -0.89
C TYR A 285 -6.67 1.74 -1.32
N PHE A 286 -5.52 2.31 -1.65
CA PHE A 286 -4.32 1.53 -1.94
C PHE A 286 -3.63 1.12 -0.62
N PRO A 287 -3.05 -0.08 -0.49
CA PRO A 287 -2.39 -0.55 0.74
C PRO A 287 -1.29 0.38 1.26
N HIS A 288 -0.70 1.18 0.38
CA HIS A 288 0.22 2.24 0.71
C HIS A 288 0.12 3.34 -0.35
N LEU A 289 0.22 4.60 0.05
CA LEU A 289 0.02 5.72 -0.86
C LEU A 289 1.00 5.74 -2.05
N THR A 290 2.22 5.25 -1.87
CA THR A 290 3.19 5.16 -2.96
C THR A 290 2.73 4.24 -4.10
N PHE A 291 1.83 3.29 -3.84
CA PHE A 291 1.17 2.53 -4.92
C PHE A 291 0.22 3.41 -5.70
N GLN A 292 -0.59 4.21 -5.02
CA GLN A 292 -1.46 5.18 -5.67
C GLN A 292 -0.63 6.17 -6.50
N GLU A 293 0.45 6.71 -5.95
CA GLU A 293 1.37 7.62 -6.65
C GLU A 293 1.99 6.96 -7.89
N TRP A 294 2.45 5.71 -7.77
CA TRP A 294 3.04 4.98 -8.90
C TRP A 294 2.01 4.65 -9.99
N PHE A 295 0.82 4.17 -9.61
CA PHE A 295 -0.25 3.86 -10.57
C PHE A 295 -0.79 5.12 -11.26
N ALA A 296 -0.88 6.23 -10.53
CA ALA A 296 -1.24 7.52 -11.12
C ALA A 296 -0.17 8.00 -12.10
N ALA A 297 1.12 7.81 -11.80
CA ALA A 297 2.20 8.12 -12.73
C ALA A 297 2.19 7.19 -13.95
N TYR A 298 1.82 5.92 -13.77
CA TYR A 298 1.66 4.96 -14.88
C TYR A 298 0.51 5.34 -15.82
N HIS A 299 -0.52 6.05 -15.32
CA HIS A 299 -1.64 6.52 -16.12
C HIS A 299 -1.25 7.64 -17.12
N LEU A 300 -0.24 8.43 -16.78
CA LEU A 300 0.21 9.62 -17.52
C LEU A 300 1.19 9.26 -18.63
#